data_AF-A0A920INQ9-F1
#
_entry.id   AF-A0A920INQ9-F1
#
_cell.length_a   1.000
_cell.length_b   1.000
_cell.length_c   1.000
_cell.angle_alpha   90.00
_cell.angle_beta   90.00
_cell.angle_gamma   90.00
#
_symmetry.space_group_name_H-M   'P 1'
#
loop_
_entity.id
_entity.type
_entity.pdbx_description
1 polymer ?
#
loop_
_entity_poly.entity_id
_entity_poly.type
_entity_poly.pdbx_seq_one_letter_code
_entity_poly.pdbx_strand_id
1 'polypeptide(L)'
;MGALEGLIVQVIAWHHYLSSISEIKKEIHSFDSAFEMWHEKNINKKHNKKLTISLVSELTTIPFETTRRKIKKLVKKNWITYTKENGIVYNSDSELNDKIVNKIHPVEKDLLKEFLVSYLMSGKDN
;
A
#
# COMPACT_ATOMS: atom_id res chain seq x y z
N MET A 1 3.44 14.31 3.60
CA MET A 1 3.30 13.16 4.53
C MET A 1 4.63 13.01 5.24
N GLY A 2 4.69 12.61 6.51
CA GLY A 2 5.98 12.39 7.19
C GLY A 2 6.54 10.99 6.89
N ALA A 3 7.85 10.79 7.06
CA ALA A 3 8.52 9.51 6.76
C ALA A 3 7.90 8.32 7.52
N LEU A 4 7.58 8.50 8.81
CA LEU A 4 6.95 7.47 9.64
C LEU A 4 5.53 7.12 9.17
N GLU A 5 4.75 8.12 8.73
CA GLU A 5 3.44 7.87 8.13
C GLU A 5 3.56 7.05 6.83
N GLY A 6 4.60 7.31 6.03
CA GLY A 6 4.87 6.55 4.81
C GLY A 6 5.18 5.07 5.09
N LEU A 7 6.08 4.79 6.05
CA LEU A 7 6.41 3.42 6.46
C LEU A 7 5.19 2.65 6.98
N ILE A 8 4.37 3.30 7.82
CA ILE A 8 3.14 2.70 8.34
C ILE A 8 2.18 2.37 7.19
N VAL A 9 2.01 3.28 6.23
CA VAL A 9 1.13 3.02 5.09
C VAL A 9 1.67 1.92 4.20
N GLN A 10 2.99 1.82 4.00
CA GLN A 10 3.58 0.72 3.23
C GLN A 10 3.20 -0.64 3.82
N VAL A 11 3.29 -0.81 5.15
CA VAL A 11 2.86 -2.05 5.83
C VAL A 11 1.36 -2.31 5.65
N ILE A 12 0.53 -1.27 5.77
CA ILE A 12 -0.93 -1.39 5.60
C ILE A 12 -1.28 -1.76 4.15
N ALA A 13 -0.61 -1.15 3.18
CA ALA A 13 -0.79 -1.42 1.77
C ALA A 13 -0.39 -2.86 1.41
N TRP A 14 0.74 -3.35 1.94
CA TRP A 14 1.15 -4.74 1.75
C TRP A 14 0.17 -5.73 2.39
N HIS A 15 -0.33 -5.43 3.58
CA HIS A 15 -1.36 -6.24 4.21
C HIS A 15 -2.63 -6.29 3.37
N HIS A 16 -3.10 -5.15 2.86
CA HIS A 16 -4.24 -5.08 1.94
C HIS A 16 -3.99 -5.89 0.66
N TYR A 17 -2.83 -5.71 0.02
CA TYR A 17 -2.42 -6.49 -1.16
C TYR A 17 -2.51 -7.99 -0.90
N LEU A 18 -1.86 -8.47 0.16
CA LEU A 18 -1.84 -9.89 0.50
C LEU A 18 -3.24 -10.39 0.87
N SER A 19 -4.03 -9.62 1.60
CA SER A 19 -5.41 -9.99 1.91
C SER A 19 -6.31 -10.06 0.68
N SER A 20 -6.06 -9.23 -0.35
CA SER A 20 -6.81 -9.24 -1.61
C SER A 20 -6.32 -10.31 -2.61
N ILE A 21 -5.03 -10.67 -2.59
CA ILE A 21 -4.41 -11.51 -3.63
C ILE A 21 -4.08 -12.92 -3.14
N SER A 22 -3.81 -13.13 -1.84
CA SER A 22 -3.49 -14.46 -1.31
C SER A 22 -4.63 -15.48 -1.41
N GLU A 23 -5.86 -15.03 -1.67
CA GLU A 23 -7.01 -15.92 -1.86
C GLU A 23 -7.15 -16.44 -3.31
N ILE A 24 -6.40 -15.88 -4.28
CA ILE A 24 -6.57 -16.21 -5.70
C ILE A 24 -5.28 -16.85 -6.21
N LYS A 25 -5.32 -18.18 -6.41
CA LYS A 25 -4.29 -18.95 -7.14
C LYS A 25 -4.29 -18.61 -8.66
N LYS A 26 -4.33 -17.34 -9.04
CA LYS A 26 -4.11 -16.89 -10.42
C LYS A 26 -2.78 -16.17 -10.46
N GLU A 27 -1.93 -16.59 -11.38
CA GLU A 27 -0.72 -15.84 -11.67
C GLU A 27 -1.12 -14.45 -12.21
N ILE A 28 -0.70 -13.40 -11.51
CA ILE A 28 -0.93 -12.02 -11.90
C ILE A 28 0.25 -11.61 -12.78
N HIS A 29 -0.01 -11.33 -14.05
CA HIS A 29 1.04 -10.99 -15.03
C HIS A 29 0.99 -9.54 -15.52
N SER A 30 0.01 -8.74 -15.07
CA SER A 30 -0.15 -7.35 -15.51
C SER A 30 -0.50 -6.42 -14.35
N PHE A 31 -0.15 -5.14 -14.51
CA PHE A 31 -0.56 -4.09 -13.56
C PHE A 31 -2.08 -3.98 -13.47
N ASP A 32 -2.78 -4.00 -14.60
CA ASP A 32 -4.24 -3.82 -14.64
C ASP A 32 -4.97 -4.91 -13.85
N SER A 33 -4.54 -6.17 -13.98
CA SER A 33 -5.11 -7.27 -13.20
C SER A 33 -4.84 -7.13 -11.70
N ALA A 34 -3.63 -6.72 -11.31
CA ALA A 34 -3.31 -6.42 -9.91
C ALA A 34 -4.14 -5.24 -9.37
N PHE A 35 -4.35 -4.22 -10.21
CA PHE A 35 -5.08 -3.01 -9.85
C PHE A 35 -6.58 -3.28 -9.68
N GLU A 36 -7.20 -4.06 -10.57
CA GLU A 36 -8.58 -4.50 -10.41
C GLU A 36 -8.77 -5.28 -9.10
N MET A 37 -7.88 -6.25 -8.82
CA MET A 37 -7.92 -7.04 -7.59
C MET A 37 -7.70 -6.20 -6.33
N TRP A 38 -6.87 -5.17 -6.39
CA TRP A 38 -6.67 -4.21 -5.30
C TRP A 38 -7.96 -3.48 -4.90
N HIS A 39 -8.83 -3.21 -5.89
CA HIS A 39 -10.13 -2.57 -5.71
C HIS A 39 -11.26 -3.57 -5.39
N GLU A 40 -11.10 -4.86 -5.68
CA GLU A 40 -12.07 -5.88 -5.30
C GLU A 40 -12.20 -6.00 -3.78
N LYS A 41 -13.39 -5.65 -3.27
CA LYS A 41 -13.74 -5.73 -1.83
C LYS A 41 -14.04 -7.15 -1.35
N ASN A 42 -13.47 -8.17 -2.00
CA ASN A 42 -13.58 -9.57 -1.60
C ASN A 42 -12.67 -9.89 -0.41
N ILE A 43 -12.74 -9.09 0.66
CA ILE A 43 -12.15 -9.45 1.95
C ILE A 43 -13.07 -10.53 2.53
N ASN A 44 -12.87 -11.79 2.14
CA ASN A 44 -13.58 -12.89 2.75
C ASN A 44 -13.28 -12.90 4.25
N LYS A 45 -14.32 -12.63 5.04
CA LYS A 45 -14.27 -12.51 6.50
C LYS A 45 -13.87 -13.81 7.22
N LYS A 46 -13.65 -14.90 6.51
CA LYS A 46 -13.45 -16.24 7.08
C LYS A 46 -12.00 -16.56 7.46
N HIS A 47 -10.99 -15.90 6.87
CA HIS A 47 -9.58 -16.26 7.11
C HIS A 47 -8.62 -15.10 7.42
N ASN A 48 -9.08 -13.85 7.45
CA ASN A 48 -8.16 -12.72 7.57
C ASN A 48 -7.67 -12.46 9.00
N LYS A 49 -6.38 -12.72 9.25
CA LYS A 49 -5.65 -12.17 10.40
C LYS A 49 -5.71 -10.65 10.32
N LYS A 50 -6.49 -10.02 11.20
CA LYS A 50 -6.65 -8.56 11.24
C LYS A 50 -5.30 -7.86 11.48
N LEU A 51 -5.09 -6.73 10.79
CA LEU A 51 -3.92 -5.89 11.03
C LEU A 51 -4.12 -5.06 12.30
N THR A 52 -3.37 -5.36 13.36
CA THR A 52 -3.46 -4.62 14.63
C THR A 52 -2.39 -3.52 14.71
N ILE A 53 -2.61 -2.54 15.57
CA ILE A 53 -1.63 -1.48 15.86
C ILE A 53 -0.33 -2.08 16.41
N SER A 54 -0.42 -3.13 17.22
CA SER A 54 0.75 -3.83 17.77
C SER A 54 1.58 -4.48 16.66
N LEU A 55 0.94 -5.15 15.71
CA LEU A 55 1.62 -5.79 14.59
C LEU A 55 2.28 -4.74 13.68
N VAL A 56 1.60 -3.63 13.40
CA VAL A 56 2.22 -2.52 12.64
C VAL A 56 3.42 -1.94 13.39
N SER A 57 3.33 -1.78 14.71
CA SER A 57 4.43 -1.29 15.53
C SER A 57 5.65 -2.22 15.48
N GLU A 58 5.41 -3.52 15.54
CA GLU A 58 6.44 -4.54 15.43
C GLU A 58 7.09 -4.55 14.03
N LEU A 59 6.29 -4.60 12.97
CA LEU A 59 6.78 -4.64 11.58
C LEU A 59 7.53 -3.38 11.15
N THR A 60 7.14 -2.22 11.69
CA THR A 60 7.80 -0.94 11.38
C THR A 60 8.93 -0.61 12.34
N THR A 61 9.10 -1.36 13.44
CA THR A 61 9.98 -1.03 14.58
C THR A 61 9.70 0.33 15.23
N ILE A 62 8.55 0.96 14.93
CA ILE A 62 8.13 2.23 15.52
C ILE A 62 7.48 1.95 16.88
N PRO A 63 7.80 2.71 17.95
CA PRO A 63 7.18 2.52 19.25
C PRO A 63 5.64 2.57 19.20
N PHE A 64 4.99 1.68 19.94
CA PHE A 64 3.54 1.47 19.89
C PHE A 64 2.72 2.77 19.99
N GLU A 65 3.03 3.64 20.96
CA GLU A 65 2.30 4.90 21.13
C GLU A 65 2.51 5.88 19.97
N THR A 66 3.70 5.87 19.36
CA THR A 66 3.96 6.64 18.14
C THR A 66 3.16 6.09 16.98
N THR A 67 3.17 4.77 16.78
CA THR A 67 2.36 4.08 15.76
C THR A 67 0.87 4.39 15.93
N ARG A 68 0.34 4.30 17.16
CA ARG A 68 -1.04 4.64 17.49
C ARG A 68 -1.40 6.08 17.14
N ARG A 69 -0.54 7.05 17.49
CA ARG A 69 -0.74 8.48 17.14
C ARG A 69 -0.76 8.70 15.63
N LYS A 70 0.12 8.01 14.90
CA LYS A 70 0.23 8.11 13.43
C LYS A 70 -0.98 7.49 12.73
N ILE A 71 -1.43 6.32 13.17
CA ILE A 71 -2.66 5.67 12.69
C ILE A 71 -3.87 6.58 12.89
N LYS A 72 -4.03 7.21 14.07
CA LYS A 72 -5.11 8.20 14.28
C LYS A 72 -5.06 9.36 13.30
N LYS A 73 -3.88 9.83 12.91
CA LYS A 73 -3.75 10.87 11.87
C LYS A 73 -4.17 10.36 10.49
N LEU A 74 -3.82 9.12 10.15
CA LEU A 74 -4.20 8.51 8.87
C LEU A 74 -5.71 8.26 8.78
N VAL A 75 -6.36 7.86 9.87
CA VAL A 75 -7.83 7.76 9.97
C VAL A 75 -8.47 9.12 9.73
N LYS A 76 -7.98 10.19 10.37
CA LYS A 76 -8.49 11.56 10.13
C LYS A 76 -8.33 12.03 8.68
N LYS A 77 -7.35 11.51 7.95
CA LYS A 77 -7.12 11.79 6.53
C LYS A 77 -7.92 10.88 5.59
N ASN A 78 -8.72 9.97 6.15
CA ASN A 78 -9.50 8.98 5.40
C ASN A 78 -8.65 8.02 4.54
N TRP A 79 -7.37 7.80 4.89
CA TRP A 79 -6.51 6.82 4.19
C TRP A 79 -6.79 5.38 4.63
N ILE A 80 -7.25 5.24 5.87
CA ILE A 80 -7.49 3.96 6.51
C ILE A 80 -8.72 4.10 7.39
N THR A 81 -9.37 2.98 7.65
CA THR A 81 -10.37 2.85 8.70
C THR A 81 -9.82 1.95 9.82
N TYR A 82 -10.30 2.13 11.04
CA TYR A 82 -9.85 1.34 12.18
C TYR A 82 -11.04 1.00 13.09
N THR A 83 -11.27 -0.29 13.31
CA THR A 83 -12.20 -0.81 14.33
C THR A 83 -11.54 -1.92 15.14
N LYS A 84 -12.08 -2.24 16.33
CA LYS A 84 -11.52 -3.31 17.17
C LYS A 84 -11.73 -4.69 16.54
N GLU A 85 -12.84 -4.82 15.83
CA GLU A 85 -13.33 -6.01 15.17
C GLU A 85 -12.48 -6.30 13.93
N ASN A 86 -12.32 -5.31 13.04
CA ASN A 86 -11.69 -5.50 11.72
C ASN A 86 -10.19 -5.12 11.72
N GLY A 87 -9.69 -4.46 12.77
CA GLY A 87 -8.34 -3.92 12.79
C GLY A 87 -8.20 -2.70 11.88
N ILE A 88 -7.01 -2.52 11.33
CA ILE A 88 -6.70 -1.45 10.37
C ILE A 88 -7.05 -1.96 8.96
N VAL A 89 -7.84 -1.18 8.23
CA VAL A 89 -8.26 -1.51 6.86
C VAL A 89 -7.90 -0.35 5.94
N TYR A 90 -7.29 -0.66 4.80
CA TYR A 90 -6.94 0.32 3.79
C TYR A 90 -8.19 0.91 3.12
N ASN A 91 -8.17 2.20 2.80
CA ASN A 91 -9.23 2.85 2.03
C ASN A 91 -8.76 3.12 0.59
N SER A 92 -9.07 2.20 -0.31
CA SER A 92 -8.79 2.33 -1.75
C SER A 92 -9.58 3.44 -2.42
N ASP A 93 -10.70 3.88 -1.83
CA ASP A 93 -11.55 4.95 -2.36
C ASP A 93 -11.11 6.34 -1.86
N SER A 94 -9.95 6.45 -1.19
CA SER A 94 -9.47 7.75 -0.69
C SER A 94 -8.98 8.67 -1.83
N GLU A 95 -9.27 9.97 -1.73
CA GLU A 95 -8.83 11.00 -2.70
C GLU A 95 -7.30 11.00 -2.91
N LEU A 96 -6.54 10.57 -1.91
CA LEU A 96 -5.10 10.48 -2.00
C LEU A 96 -4.62 9.21 -2.72
N ASN A 97 -5.34 8.09 -2.60
CA ASN A 97 -5.09 6.90 -3.44
C ASN A 97 -5.32 7.26 -4.91
N ASP A 98 -6.41 7.97 -5.22
CA ASP A 98 -6.69 8.47 -6.56
C ASP A 98 -5.55 9.33 -7.11
N LYS A 99 -5.02 10.27 -6.32
CA LYS A 99 -3.85 11.08 -6.72
C LYS A 99 -2.60 10.23 -6.97
N ILE A 100 -2.36 9.20 -6.16
CA ILE A 100 -1.20 8.31 -6.34
C ILE A 100 -1.33 7.55 -7.67
N VAL A 101 -2.48 6.91 -7.89
CA VAL A 101 -2.71 6.04 -9.05
C VAL A 101 -2.80 6.84 -10.35
N ASN A 102 -3.55 7.95 -10.35
CA ASN A 102 -3.88 8.66 -11.59
C ASN A 102 -2.91 9.81 -11.91
N LYS A 103 -2.08 10.26 -10.96
CA LYS A 103 -1.14 11.37 -11.20
C LYS A 103 0.31 10.99 -10.97
N ILE A 104 0.62 10.39 -9.81
CA ILE A 104 2.02 10.11 -9.44
C ILE A 104 2.55 8.90 -10.22
N HIS A 105 1.80 7.81 -10.24
CA HIS A 105 2.23 6.57 -10.89
C HIS A 105 2.58 6.71 -12.38
N PRO A 106 1.79 7.42 -13.22
CA PRO A 106 2.16 7.65 -14.62
C PRO A 106 3.49 8.42 -14.76
N VAL A 107 3.66 9.47 -13.96
CA VAL A 107 4.89 10.30 -13.98
C VAL A 107 6.10 9.49 -13.53
N GLU A 108 5.98 8.71 -12.44
CA GLU A 108 7.06 7.84 -11.96
C GLU A 108 7.44 6.77 -13.00
N LYS A 109 6.45 6.22 -13.71
CA LYS A 109 6.67 5.23 -14.77
C LYS A 109 7.47 5.84 -15.93
N ASP A 110 7.15 7.06 -16.33
CA ASP A 110 7.88 7.76 -17.40
C ASP A 110 9.31 8.11 -16.98
N LEU A 111 9.49 8.64 -15.76
CA LEU A 111 10.82 8.93 -15.21
C LEU A 111 11.69 7.67 -15.09
N LEU A 112 11.12 6.55 -14.63
CA LEU A 112 11.83 5.27 -14.55
C LEU A 112 12.26 4.79 -15.94
N LYS A 113 11.39 4.94 -16.95
CA LYS A 113 11.72 4.60 -18.33
C LYS A 113 12.90 5.44 -18.85
N GLU A 114 12.87 6.75 -18.64
CA GLU A 114 13.97 7.65 -19.03
C GLU A 114 15.29 7.29 -18.35
N PHE A 115 15.23 6.98 -17.05
CA PHE A 115 16.38 6.51 -16.28
C PHE A 115 16.94 5.21 -16.86
N LEU A 116 16.10 4.21 -17.14
CA LEU A 116 16.53 2.92 -17.68
C LEU A 116 17.14 3.06 -19.08
N VAL A 117 16.57 3.92 -19.94
CA VAL A 117 17.17 4.22 -21.26
C VAL A 117 18.55 4.84 -21.09
N SER A 118 18.67 5.85 -20.23
CA SER A 118 19.95 6.53 -19.98
C SER A 118 21.00 5.56 -19.42
N TYR A 119 20.61 4.71 -18.47
CA TYR A 119 21.47 3.69 -17.88
C TYR A 119 21.97 2.69 -18.94
N LEU A 120 21.08 2.18 -19.80
CA LEU A 120 21.45 1.26 -20.87
C LEU A 120 22.36 1.90 -21.92
N MET A 121 22.19 3.18 -22.22
CA MET A 121 23.04 3.90 -23.17
C MET A 121 24.43 4.16 -22.57
N SER A 122 24.52 4.49 -21.27
CA SER A 122 25.81 4.68 -20.59
C SER A 122 26.68 3.42 -20.52
N GLY A 123 26.07 2.24 -20.65
CA GLY A 123 26.78 0.95 -20.70
C GLY A 123 27.26 0.54 -22.09
N LYS A 124 26.93 1.28 -23.15
CA LYS A 124 27.32 0.96 -24.55
C LYS A 124 28.58 1.69 -25.02
N ASP A 125 29.05 2.68 -24.26
CA ASP A 125 30.24 3.47 -24.56
C ASP A 125 31.52 2.92 -23.87
N ASN A 126 31.46 1.70 -23.31
CA ASN A 126 32.59 0.96 -22.71
C ASN A 126 32.92 -0.32 -23.49
#